data_AF-A0A1H6F4B1-F1
#
_entry.id   AF-A0A1H6F4B1-F1
#
_cell.length_a   1.000
_cell.length_b   1.000
_cell.length_c   1.000
_cell.angle_alpha   90.00
_cell.angle_beta   90.00
_cell.angle_gamma   90.00
#
_symmetry.space_group_name_H-M   'P 1'
#
loop_
_entity.id
_entity.type
_entity.pdbx_description
1 polymer ?
#
loop_
_entity_poly.entity_id
_entity_poly.type
_entity_poly.pdbx_seq_one_letter_code
_entity_poly.pdbx_strand_id
1 'polypeptide(L)'
;MLSACSSVLPPTQAMSDARQAIQAARDIKAHVYLPANIACAERRLHQAEKELSAGPHAYHYAHFNAEVAKEEAVYAHQLTQTLLSAESGLQQVKAQGFEWLYTEVLLKEAKALALHGDLQKASALAASALEQVEQALAQAEAALHVEPVNRKIQP
;
A
#
# COMPACT_ATOMS: atom_id res chain seq x y z
N MET A 1 -20.99 -5.65 46.87
CA MET A 1 -21.65 -4.90 45.77
C MET A 1 -20.56 -4.34 44.87
N LEU A 2 -20.22 -5.04 43.79
CA LEU A 2 -19.28 -4.56 42.78
C LEU A 2 -20.08 -3.74 41.75
N SER A 3 -20.22 -2.44 42.00
CA SER A 3 -20.60 -1.50 40.94
C SER A 3 -19.39 -1.37 40.02
N ALA A 4 -19.31 -2.22 39.00
CA ALA A 4 -18.48 -1.93 37.85
C ALA A 4 -19.08 -0.66 37.21
N CYS A 5 -18.47 0.49 37.49
CA CYS A 5 -18.75 1.72 36.77
C CYS A 5 -18.66 1.40 35.28
N SER A 6 -19.80 1.48 34.58
CA SER A 6 -19.88 1.54 33.13
C SER A 6 -19.31 2.90 32.67
N SER A 7 -18.04 3.15 32.97
CA SER A 7 -17.31 4.29 32.44
C SER A 7 -16.89 3.93 31.03
N VAL A 8 -17.53 4.54 30.04
CA VAL A 8 -17.09 4.45 28.64
C VAL A 8 -15.65 4.95 28.60
N LEU A 9 -14.71 4.03 28.31
CA LEU A 9 -13.28 4.34 28.26
C LEU A 9 -12.94 5.09 26.96
N PRO A 10 -11.96 6.02 26.98
CA PRO A 10 -11.49 6.68 25.77
C PRO A 10 -10.91 5.66 24.78
N PRO A 11 -11.16 5.79 23.47
CA PRO A 11 -10.70 4.84 22.44
C PRO A 11 -9.22 5.01 22.09
N THR A 12 -8.33 5.00 23.10
CA THR A 12 -6.90 5.30 22.92
C THR A 12 -6.18 4.34 21.97
N GLN A 13 -6.56 3.06 21.95
CA GLN A 13 -5.98 2.08 21.03
C GLN A 13 -6.28 2.41 19.56
N ALA A 14 -7.55 2.62 19.21
CA ALA A 14 -7.94 2.96 17.84
C ALA A 14 -7.24 4.26 17.37
N MET A 15 -7.13 5.26 18.25
CA MET A 15 -6.38 6.49 17.97
C MET A 15 -4.91 6.24 17.69
N SER A 16 -4.27 5.34 18.45
CA SER A 16 -2.86 4.96 18.24
C SER A 16 -2.68 4.20 16.92
N ASP A 17 -3.55 3.23 16.64
CA ASP A 17 -3.48 2.41 15.43
C ASP A 17 -3.64 3.28 14.17
N ALA A 18 -4.57 4.24 14.19
CA ALA A 18 -4.75 5.21 13.11
C ALA A 18 -3.49 6.06 12.86
N ARG A 19 -2.85 6.57 13.92
CA ARG A 19 -1.59 7.32 13.82
C ARG A 19 -0.47 6.48 13.23
N GLN A 20 -0.32 5.24 13.71
CA GLN A 20 0.70 4.32 13.23
C GLN A 20 0.49 3.96 11.76
N ALA A 21 -0.75 3.69 11.35
CA ALA A 21 -1.08 3.41 9.95
C ALA A 21 -0.78 4.60 9.03
N ILE A 22 -1.16 5.82 9.41
CA ILE A 22 -0.84 7.04 8.65
C ILE A 22 0.68 7.23 8.55
N GLN A 23 1.41 7.02 9.65
CA GLN A 23 2.86 7.14 9.64
C GLN A 23 3.50 6.11 8.72
N ALA A 24 3.11 4.84 8.82
CA ALA A 24 3.62 3.78 7.95
C ALA A 24 3.36 4.10 6.46
N ALA A 25 2.16 4.57 6.12
CA ALA A 25 1.85 4.97 4.76
C ALA A 25 2.72 6.15 4.29
N ARG A 26 2.98 7.14 5.16
CA ARG A 26 3.88 8.27 4.87
C ARG A 26 5.33 7.83 4.69
N ASP A 27 5.82 6.87 5.48
CA ASP A 27 7.19 6.37 5.45
C ASP A 27 7.54 5.75 4.08
N ILE A 28 6.56 5.08 3.45
CA ILE A 28 6.70 4.57 2.07
C ILE A 28 6.26 5.57 0.99
N LYS A 29 6.06 6.84 1.36
CA LYS A 29 5.66 7.93 0.47
C LYS A 29 4.30 7.74 -0.21
N ALA A 30 3.34 7.10 0.45
CA ALA A 30 2.00 6.92 -0.11
C ALA A 30 1.30 8.24 -0.48
N HIS A 31 1.66 9.36 0.17
CA HIS A 31 1.16 10.69 -0.17
C HIS A 31 1.54 11.16 -1.59
N VAL A 32 2.56 10.56 -2.22
CA VAL A 32 2.96 10.85 -3.60
C VAL A 32 2.02 10.17 -4.61
N TYR A 33 1.55 8.97 -4.29
CA TYR A 33 0.75 8.14 -5.22
C TYR A 33 -0.76 8.19 -4.91
N LEU A 34 -1.11 8.31 -3.62
CA LEU A 34 -2.48 8.38 -3.11
C LEU A 34 -2.68 9.62 -2.20
N PRO A 35 -2.45 10.85 -2.72
CA PRO A 35 -2.57 12.07 -1.92
C PRO A 35 -3.97 12.25 -1.31
N ALA A 36 -5.02 11.87 -2.06
CA ALA A 36 -6.40 11.99 -1.60
C ALA A 36 -6.69 11.10 -0.38
N ASN A 37 -6.25 9.83 -0.39
CA ASN A 37 -6.46 8.90 0.71
C ASN A 37 -5.71 9.32 1.97
N ILE A 38 -4.45 9.73 1.84
CA ILE A 38 -3.68 10.20 2.98
C ILE A 38 -4.32 11.46 3.59
N ALA A 39 -4.78 12.40 2.75
CA ALA A 39 -5.49 13.57 3.22
C ALA A 39 -6.84 13.23 3.88
N CYS A 40 -7.58 12.24 3.37
CA CYS A 40 -8.79 11.75 4.02
C CYS A 40 -8.48 11.14 5.40
N ALA A 41 -7.46 10.28 5.49
CA ALA A 41 -7.09 9.60 6.73
C ALA A 41 -6.70 10.62 7.82
N GLU A 42 -5.92 11.64 7.44
CA GLU A 42 -5.52 12.72 8.34
C GLU A 42 -6.70 13.57 8.80
N ARG A 43 -7.63 13.90 7.90
CA ARG A 43 -8.87 14.62 8.28
C ARG A 43 -9.72 13.80 9.25
N ARG A 44 -9.83 12.49 9.02
CA ARG A 44 -10.58 11.55 9.88
C ARG A 44 -9.94 11.46 11.26
N LEU A 45 -8.61 11.29 11.33
CA LEU A 45 -7.89 11.28 12.60
C LEU A 45 -8.07 12.60 13.35
N HIS A 46 -7.96 13.74 12.65
CA HIS A 46 -8.17 15.05 13.27
C HIS A 46 -9.60 15.22 13.82
N GLN A 47 -10.61 14.70 13.11
CA GLN A 47 -11.99 14.69 13.62
C GLN A 47 -12.12 13.79 14.85
N ALA A 48 -11.50 12.61 14.84
CA ALA A 48 -11.47 11.71 15.98
C ALA A 48 -10.81 12.36 17.22
N GLU A 49 -9.76 13.16 17.04
CA GLU A 49 -9.10 13.91 18.12
C GLU A 49 -10.03 14.96 18.76
N LYS A 50 -10.84 15.65 17.94
CA LYS A 50 -11.85 16.60 18.44
C LYS A 50 -12.91 15.89 19.25
N GLU A 51 -13.40 14.76 18.77
CA GLU A 51 -14.43 13.96 19.44
C GLU A 51 -13.91 13.33 20.73
N LEU A 52 -12.66 12.86 20.75
CA LEU A 52 -11.99 12.40 21.96
C LEU A 52 -11.93 13.54 23.00
N SER A 53 -11.61 14.75 22.56
CA SER A 53 -11.54 15.94 23.43
C SER A 53 -12.90 16.42 23.94
N ALA A 54 -13.99 16.10 23.22
CA ALA A 54 -15.35 16.41 23.64
C ALA A 54 -15.84 15.53 24.81
N GLY A 55 -15.18 14.41 25.07
CA GLY A 55 -15.42 13.56 26.24
C GLY A 55 -16.34 12.37 25.98
N PRO A 56 -16.79 11.66 27.04
CA PRO A 56 -17.33 10.29 26.93
C PRO A 56 -18.52 10.11 26.00
N HIS A 57 -19.36 11.15 25.83
CA HIS A 57 -20.52 11.12 24.95
C HIS A 57 -20.16 11.10 23.45
N ALA A 58 -18.91 11.41 23.10
CA ALA A 58 -18.41 11.44 21.74
C ALA A 58 -17.37 10.33 21.45
N TYR A 59 -17.05 9.48 22.43
CA TYR A 59 -16.02 8.44 22.27
C TYR A 59 -16.34 7.41 21.19
N HIS A 60 -17.62 7.10 20.93
CA HIS A 60 -17.99 6.21 19.84
C HIS A 60 -17.75 6.85 18.46
N TYR A 61 -17.96 8.16 18.33
CA TYR A 61 -17.59 8.89 17.11
C TYR A 61 -16.08 8.93 16.94
N ALA A 62 -15.33 9.21 18.02
CA ALA A 62 -13.87 9.24 17.98
C ALA A 62 -13.31 7.88 17.54
N HIS A 63 -13.83 6.80 18.11
CA HIS A 63 -13.48 5.44 17.69
C HIS A 63 -13.78 5.21 16.22
N PHE A 64 -14.99 5.55 15.76
CA PHE A 64 -15.39 5.37 14.36
C PHE A 64 -14.48 6.13 13.40
N ASN A 65 -14.21 7.42 13.64
CA ASN A 65 -13.35 8.20 12.76
C ASN A 65 -11.89 7.72 12.80
N ALA A 66 -11.40 7.22 13.95
CA ALA A 66 -10.07 6.62 14.04
C ALA A 66 -9.96 5.32 13.22
N GLU A 67 -10.96 4.44 13.29
CA GLU A 67 -10.99 3.21 12.48
C GLU A 67 -11.03 3.51 10.98
N VAL A 68 -11.86 4.46 10.55
CA VAL A 68 -11.89 4.88 9.13
C VAL A 68 -10.54 5.48 8.70
N ALA A 69 -9.91 6.30 9.55
CA ALA A 69 -8.57 6.84 9.27
C ALA A 69 -7.53 5.72 9.10
N LYS A 70 -7.57 4.71 9.96
CA LYS A 70 -6.71 3.54 9.89
C LYS A 70 -6.92 2.78 8.58
N GLU A 71 -8.16 2.48 8.21
CA GLU A 71 -8.49 1.75 6.98
C GLU A 71 -7.99 2.48 5.73
N GLU A 72 -8.23 3.79 5.63
CA GLU A 72 -7.77 4.59 4.48
C GLU A 72 -6.23 4.62 4.39
N ALA A 73 -5.54 4.72 5.53
CA ALA A 73 -4.09 4.71 5.59
C ALA A 73 -3.48 3.34 5.26
N VAL A 74 -4.06 2.25 5.78
CA VAL A 74 -3.63 0.88 5.47
C VAL A 74 -3.81 0.59 3.98
N TYR A 75 -4.94 1.00 3.40
CA TYR A 75 -5.16 0.85 1.96
C TYR A 75 -4.11 1.62 1.15
N ALA A 76 -3.85 2.88 1.50
CA ALA A 76 -2.84 3.69 0.83
C ALA A 76 -1.43 3.08 0.95
N HIS A 77 -1.11 2.52 2.12
CA HIS A 77 0.13 1.79 2.33
C HIS A 77 0.23 0.58 1.40
N GLN A 78 -0.78 -0.30 1.40
CA GLN A 78 -0.77 -1.54 0.61
C GLN A 78 -0.64 -1.25 -0.89
N LEU A 79 -1.45 -0.33 -1.43
CA LEU A 79 -1.37 -0.01 -2.86
C LEU A 79 -0.02 0.59 -3.24
N THR A 80 0.51 1.48 -2.41
CA THR A 80 1.85 2.05 -2.63
C THR A 80 2.92 0.97 -2.60
N GLN A 81 2.84 0.04 -1.66
CA GLN A 81 3.76 -1.09 -1.58
C GLN A 81 3.71 -1.95 -2.86
N THR A 82 2.52 -2.26 -3.39
CA THR A 82 2.38 -2.99 -4.66
C THR A 82 3.00 -2.24 -5.83
N LEU A 83 2.76 -0.92 -5.94
CA LEU A 83 3.36 -0.07 -6.97
C LEU A 83 4.89 -0.09 -6.90
N LEU A 84 5.46 0.10 -5.70
CA LEU A 84 6.90 0.12 -5.49
C LEU A 84 7.55 -1.25 -5.77
N SER A 85 6.89 -2.35 -5.38
CA SER A 85 7.38 -3.71 -5.68
C SER A 85 7.41 -3.99 -7.18
N ALA A 86 6.33 -3.63 -7.89
CA ALA A 86 6.27 -3.78 -9.34
C ALA A 86 7.32 -2.91 -10.05
N GLU A 87 7.54 -1.67 -9.59
CA GLU A 87 8.62 -0.80 -10.11
C GLU A 87 10.00 -1.43 -9.93
N SER A 88 10.30 -1.88 -8.71
CA SER A 88 11.60 -2.46 -8.36
C SER A 88 11.88 -3.72 -9.18
N GLY A 89 10.92 -4.64 -9.27
CA GLY A 89 11.13 -5.86 -10.03
C GLY A 89 11.21 -5.59 -11.54
N LEU A 90 10.46 -4.64 -12.09
CA LEU A 90 10.64 -4.22 -13.48
C LEU A 90 12.05 -3.66 -13.74
N GLN A 91 12.61 -2.88 -12.81
CA GLN A 91 14.00 -2.41 -12.92
C GLN A 91 15.00 -3.58 -12.92
N GLN A 92 14.76 -4.61 -12.09
CA GLN A 92 15.59 -5.81 -12.06
C GLN A 92 15.51 -6.61 -13.37
N VAL A 93 14.31 -6.79 -13.92
CA VAL A 93 14.10 -7.47 -15.21
C VAL A 93 14.81 -6.72 -16.35
N LYS A 94 14.71 -5.38 -16.37
CA LYS A 94 15.44 -4.54 -17.34
C LYS A 94 16.95 -4.67 -17.21
N ALA A 95 17.46 -4.72 -15.98
CA ALA A 95 18.90 -4.88 -15.74
C ALA A 95 19.43 -6.24 -16.26
N GLN A 96 18.57 -7.24 -16.39
CA GLN A 96 18.88 -8.55 -16.97
C GLN A 96 18.73 -8.58 -18.51
N GLY A 97 18.43 -7.44 -19.14
CA GLY A 97 18.34 -7.31 -20.60
C GLY A 97 16.98 -7.67 -21.19
N PHE A 98 15.96 -7.90 -20.37
CA PHE A 98 14.60 -8.18 -20.85
C PHE A 98 13.76 -6.90 -20.84
N GLU A 99 13.13 -6.56 -21.97
CA GLU A 99 12.19 -5.44 -22.08
C GLU A 99 10.73 -5.91 -21.99
N TRP A 100 9.97 -5.35 -21.04
CA TRP A 100 8.56 -5.68 -20.80
C TRP A 100 7.70 -4.43 -20.88
N LEU A 101 7.53 -3.93 -22.12
CA LEU A 101 6.82 -2.68 -22.44
C LEU A 101 5.39 -2.66 -21.90
N TYR A 102 4.68 -3.79 -21.87
CA TYR A 102 3.30 -3.85 -21.38
C TYR A 102 3.20 -3.58 -19.88
N THR A 103 4.13 -4.11 -19.08
CA THR A 103 4.18 -3.91 -17.63
C THR A 103 4.43 -2.44 -17.27
N GLU A 104 5.26 -1.73 -18.04
CA GLU A 104 5.47 -0.28 -17.89
C GLU A 104 4.19 0.52 -18.09
N VAL A 105 3.41 0.15 -19.11
CA VAL A 105 2.13 0.79 -19.41
C VAL A 105 1.15 0.58 -18.27
N LEU A 106 1.01 -0.66 -17.78
CA LEU A 106 0.14 -0.99 -16.65
C LEU A 106 0.51 -0.20 -15.40
N LEU A 107 1.80 -0.13 -15.08
CA LEU A 107 2.28 0.58 -13.90
C LEU A 107 2.06 2.10 -14.01
N LYS A 108 2.30 2.68 -15.19
CA LYS A 108 2.04 4.10 -15.44
C LYS A 108 0.55 4.42 -15.30
N GLU A 109 -0.32 3.57 -15.83
CA GLU A 109 -1.76 3.72 -15.72
C GLU A 109 -2.26 3.54 -14.28
N ALA A 110 -1.75 2.53 -13.56
CA ALA A 110 -2.06 2.30 -12.15
C ALA A 110 -1.76 3.53 -11.29
N LYS A 111 -0.58 4.13 -11.47
CA LYS A 111 -0.19 5.38 -10.79
C LYS A 111 -1.12 6.54 -11.13
N ALA A 112 -1.46 6.69 -12.42
CA ALA A 112 -2.38 7.75 -12.85
C ALA A 112 -3.76 7.57 -12.20
N LEU A 113 -4.30 6.36 -12.19
CA LEU A 113 -5.60 6.07 -11.57
C LEU A 113 -5.57 6.29 -10.05
N ALA A 114 -4.49 5.90 -9.37
CA ALA A 114 -4.30 6.13 -7.94
C ALA A 114 -4.34 7.64 -7.61
N LEU A 115 -3.66 8.46 -8.41
CA LEU A 115 -3.67 9.92 -8.27
C LEU A 115 -5.06 10.54 -8.48
N HIS A 116 -5.87 9.97 -9.37
CA HIS A 116 -7.22 10.45 -9.67
C HIS A 116 -8.30 9.83 -8.75
N GLY A 117 -7.93 8.94 -7.83
CA GLY A 117 -8.85 8.29 -6.90
C GLY A 117 -9.65 7.13 -7.49
N ASP A 118 -9.30 6.62 -8.67
CA ASP A 118 -9.88 5.37 -9.21
C ASP A 118 -9.13 4.17 -8.63
N LEU A 119 -9.29 3.99 -7.32
CA LEU A 119 -8.49 3.10 -6.49
C LEU A 119 -8.67 1.62 -6.84
N GLN A 120 -9.89 1.21 -7.18
CA GLN A 120 -10.17 -0.17 -7.54
C GLN A 120 -9.42 -0.57 -8.81
N LYS A 121 -9.46 0.27 -9.85
CA LYS A 121 -8.72 0.00 -11.08
C LYS A 121 -7.22 0.15 -10.88
N ALA A 122 -6.78 1.15 -10.13
CA ALA A 122 -5.37 1.32 -9.78
C ALA A 122 -4.80 0.07 -9.10
N SER A 123 -5.53 -0.48 -8.13
CA SER A 123 -5.15 -1.70 -7.43
C SER A 123 -5.12 -2.92 -8.35
N ALA A 124 -6.11 -3.07 -9.23
CA ALA A 124 -6.13 -4.18 -10.18
C ALA A 124 -4.92 -4.12 -11.14
N LEU A 125 -4.65 -2.95 -11.72
CA LEU A 125 -3.51 -2.78 -12.63
C LEU A 125 -2.16 -2.93 -11.92
N ALA A 126 -2.02 -2.41 -10.70
CA ALA A 126 -0.80 -2.58 -9.90
C ALA A 126 -0.54 -4.05 -9.59
N ALA A 127 -1.59 -4.81 -9.23
CA ALA A 127 -1.48 -6.26 -8.99
C ALA A 127 -1.10 -7.01 -10.27
N SER A 128 -1.74 -6.71 -11.41
CA SER A 128 -1.39 -7.32 -12.69
C SER A 128 0.04 -6.99 -13.13
N ALA A 129 0.52 -5.76 -12.88
CA ALA A 129 1.90 -5.39 -13.16
C ALA A 129 2.87 -6.17 -12.27
N LEU A 130 2.59 -6.30 -10.97
CA LEU A 130 3.42 -7.07 -10.05
C LEU A 130 3.51 -8.55 -10.45
N GLU A 131 2.38 -9.18 -10.76
CA GLU A 131 2.33 -10.57 -11.20
C GLU A 131 3.17 -10.80 -12.47
N GLN A 132 3.09 -9.90 -13.46
CA GLN A 132 3.89 -9.99 -14.67
C GLN A 132 5.40 -9.85 -14.39
N VAL A 133 5.76 -8.96 -13.46
CA VAL A 133 7.15 -8.80 -13.02
C VAL A 133 7.66 -10.06 -12.36
N GLU A 134 6.88 -10.68 -11.47
CA GLU A 134 7.25 -11.92 -10.81
C GLU A 134 7.45 -13.07 -11.82
N GLN A 135 6.55 -13.19 -12.79
CA GLN A 135 6.69 -14.15 -13.89
C GLN A 135 7.94 -13.88 -14.74
N ALA A 136 8.21 -12.62 -15.06
CA ALA A 136 9.37 -12.23 -15.84
C ALA A 136 10.69 -12.51 -15.10
N LEU A 137 10.75 -12.24 -13.80
CA LEU A 137 11.91 -12.57 -12.96
C LEU A 137 12.16 -14.08 -12.92
N ALA A 138 11.11 -14.88 -12.73
CA ALA A 138 11.22 -16.34 -12.73
C ALA A 138 11.71 -16.88 -14.09
N GLN A 139 11.23 -16.31 -15.20
CA GLN A 139 11.70 -16.68 -16.55
C GLN A 139 13.16 -16.30 -16.78
N ALA A 140 13.57 -15.12 -16.32
CA ALA A 140 14.94 -14.64 -16.46
C ALA A 140 15.92 -15.50 -15.63
N GLU A 141 15.55 -15.87 -14.41
CA GLU A 141 16.30 -16.81 -13.57
C GLU A 141 16.43 -18.19 -14.24
N ALA A 142 15.33 -18.71 -14.79
CA ALA A 142 15.35 -19.97 -15.53
C ALA A 142 16.26 -19.92 -16.76
N ALA A 143 16.25 -18.81 -17.50
CA ALA A 143 17.11 -18.62 -18.68
C ALA A 143 18.61 -18.60 -18.32
N LEU A 144 18.97 -17.99 -17.19
CA LEU A 144 20.35 -17.97 -16.68
C LEU A 144 20.84 -19.36 -16.25
N HIS A 145 19.94 -20.27 -15.88
CA HIS A 145 20.27 -21.65 -15.51
C HIS A 145 20.36 -22.63 -16.70
N VAL A 146 20.03 -22.19 -17.92
CA VAL A 146 19.98 -23.05 -19.13
C VAL A 146 21.18 -22.84 -20.09
N GLU A 147 22.05 -21.84 -19.89
CA GLU A 147 23.27 -21.72 -20.71
C GLU A 147 24.30 -22.83 -20.40
N PRO A 148 24.96 -23.43 -21.42
CA PRO A 148 25.10 -24.88 -21.48
C PRO A 148 26.48 -25.44 -21.11
N VAL A 149 26.47 -26.56 -20.37
CA VAL A 149 27.56 -27.55 -20.34
C VAL A 149 27.65 -28.26 -21.69
N ASN A 150 28.04 -27.57 -22.76
CA ASN A 150 28.66 -28.23 -23.94
C ASN A 150 29.25 -27.23 -24.94
N ARG A 151 30.51 -26.83 -24.71
CA ARG A 151 31.40 -26.38 -25.78
C ARG A 151 32.76 -27.06 -25.63
N LYS A 152 32.82 -28.33 -25.98
CA LYS A 152 34.03 -28.95 -26.52
C LYS A 152 33.64 -29.75 -27.77
N ILE A 153 33.52 -29.02 -28.87
CA ILE A 153 33.86 -29.59 -30.17
C ILE A 153 35.38 -29.63 -30.19
N GLN A 154 35.95 -30.82 -30.14
CA GLN A 154 37.35 -31.06 -30.49
C GLN A 154 37.39 -32.11 -31.60
N PRO A 155 38.39 -32.00 -32.48
CA PRO A 155 38.26 -32.12 -33.94
C PRO A 155 38.00 -33.53 -34.47
#